data_AF-A0A2P4X3G8-F1
#
_entry.id   AF-A0A2P4X3G8-F1
#
_cell.length_a   1.000
_cell.length_b   1.000
_cell.length_c   1.000
_cell.angle_alpha   90.00
_cell.angle_beta   90.00
_cell.angle_gamma   90.00
#
_symmetry.space_group_name_H-M   'P 1'
#
loop_
_entity.id
_entity.type
_entity.pdbx_description
1 polymer ?
#
loop_
_entity_poly.entity_id
_entity_poly.type
_entity_poly.pdbx_seq_one_letter_code
_entity_poly.pdbx_strand_id
1 'polypeptide(L)'
;MDAALISTERLRVAFAVSNLGGRAKAWAYTREATTPDCEALLSEPAFRPANYEYRQRSRFLACKQGKRELHEYIQEMRVLAAYLVGNPLPEHIKVTVFMDGLKVGPSRTQLFRMHANTMEDAIQIALQEEYSHKQARTLMSMRQGHNSSTVAMQGAPAAGASTGPVPMEL
;
A
#
# COMPACT_ATOMS: atom_id res chain seq x y z
N MET A 1 -27.76 -15.79 5.41
CA MET A 1 -28.02 -16.02 6.84
C MET A 1 -26.74 -15.72 7.60
N ASP A 2 -26.83 -14.90 8.64
CA ASP A 2 -25.67 -14.46 9.42
C ASP A 2 -25.40 -15.46 10.56
N ALA A 3 -24.21 -16.06 10.59
CA ALA A 3 -23.85 -17.14 11.52
C ALA A 3 -23.84 -16.68 13.00
N ALA A 4 -23.76 -15.37 13.23
CA ALA A 4 -23.80 -14.74 14.55
C ALA A 4 -25.14 -14.90 15.28
N LEU A 5 -26.23 -15.26 14.58
CA LEU A 5 -27.56 -15.46 15.17
C LEU A 5 -27.79 -16.89 15.68
N ILE A 6 -26.80 -17.78 15.53
CA ILE A 6 -26.90 -19.19 15.93
C ILE A 6 -26.36 -19.34 17.35
N SER A 7 -27.26 -19.58 18.30
CA SER A 7 -26.96 -19.58 19.74
C SER A 7 -26.23 -20.82 20.25
N THR A 8 -26.29 -21.94 19.51
CA THR A 8 -25.69 -23.21 19.96
C THR A 8 -24.53 -23.62 19.08
N GLU A 9 -23.46 -24.09 19.72
CA GLU A 9 -22.23 -24.52 19.08
C GLU A 9 -22.48 -25.60 18.02
N ARG A 10 -23.33 -26.57 18.34
CA ARG A 10 -23.70 -27.66 17.43
C ARG A 10 -24.37 -27.16 16.14
N LEU A 11 -25.24 -26.15 16.24
CA LEU A 11 -25.87 -25.57 15.05
C LEU A 11 -24.86 -24.73 14.25
N ARG A 12 -23.90 -24.06 14.91
CA ARG A 12 -22.80 -23.36 14.24
C ARG A 12 -21.91 -24.34 13.47
N VAL A 13 -21.59 -25.51 14.05
CA VAL A 13 -20.78 -26.56 13.39
C VAL A 13 -21.53 -27.07 12.16
N ALA A 14 -22.79 -27.47 12.33
CA ALA A 14 -23.61 -27.99 11.24
C ALA A 14 -23.78 -26.97 10.11
N PHE A 15 -23.96 -25.68 10.46
CA PHE A 15 -24.01 -24.59 9.49
C PHE A 15 -22.69 -24.44 8.74
N ALA A 16 -21.55 -24.38 9.45
CA ALA A 16 -20.23 -24.30 8.83
C ALA A 16 -19.96 -25.48 7.88
N VAL A 17 -20.24 -26.71 8.31
CA VAL A 17 -20.06 -27.94 7.52
C VAL A 17 -20.98 -27.97 6.29
N SER A 18 -22.19 -27.42 6.38
CA SER A 18 -23.12 -27.37 5.25
C SER A 18 -22.63 -26.47 4.10
N ASN A 19 -21.78 -25.48 4.41
CA ASN A 19 -21.14 -24.60 3.43
C ASN A 19 -19.88 -25.21 2.79
N LEU A 20 -19.40 -26.36 3.27
CA LEU A 20 -18.22 -27.03 2.73
C LEU A 20 -18.57 -27.94 1.55
N GLY A 21 -17.68 -28.01 0.56
CA GLY A 21 -17.78 -28.88 -0.61
C GLY A 21 -16.62 -29.86 -0.74
N GLY A 22 -16.85 -30.95 -1.47
CA GLY A 22 -15.80 -31.91 -1.87
C GLY A 22 -14.97 -32.46 -0.70
N ARG A 23 -13.64 -32.43 -0.87
CA ARG A 23 -12.68 -32.95 0.13
C ARG A 23 -12.74 -32.22 1.46
N ALA A 24 -13.12 -30.94 1.47
CA ALA A 24 -13.22 -30.16 2.71
C ALA A 24 -14.38 -30.68 3.58
N LYS A 25 -15.51 -31.04 2.96
CA LYS A 25 -16.65 -31.61 3.66
C LYS A 25 -16.35 -33.00 4.23
N ALA A 26 -15.67 -33.86 3.45
CA ALA A 26 -15.27 -35.19 3.90
C ALA A 26 -14.32 -35.13 5.11
N TRP A 27 -13.32 -34.25 5.05
CA TRP A 27 -12.40 -34.02 6.15
C TRP A 27 -13.11 -33.47 7.40
N ALA A 28 -14.06 -32.54 7.24
CA ALA A 28 -14.79 -31.94 8.36
C ALA A 28 -15.61 -32.99 9.14
N TYR A 29 -16.26 -33.93 8.44
CA TYR A 29 -16.97 -35.03 9.09
C TYR A 29 -16.04 -35.97 9.87
N THR A 30 -14.82 -36.23 9.38
CA THR A 30 -13.83 -37.01 10.15
C THR A 30 -13.39 -36.27 11.43
N ARG A 31 -13.30 -34.94 11.36
CA ARG A 31 -12.88 -34.07 12.47
C ARG A 31 -13.97 -33.87 13.53
N GLU A 32 -15.22 -33.67 13.11
CA GLU A 32 -16.39 -33.50 13.99
C GLU A 32 -16.58 -34.70 14.92
N ALA A 33 -16.27 -35.91 14.46
CA ALA A 33 -16.31 -37.13 15.27
C ALA A 33 -15.29 -37.15 16.44
N THR A 34 -14.25 -36.31 16.37
CA THR A 34 -13.16 -36.28 17.36
C THR A 34 -13.24 -35.04 18.25
N THR A 35 -13.62 -33.88 17.71
CA THR A 35 -13.78 -32.64 18.47
C THR A 35 -14.84 -31.74 17.81
N PRO A 36 -15.97 -31.42 18.49
CA PRO A 36 -17.09 -30.70 17.89
C PRO A 36 -17.00 -29.17 18.07
N ASP A 37 -15.81 -28.58 17.94
CA ASP A 37 -15.61 -27.13 18.08
C ASP A 37 -15.56 -26.42 16.72
N CYS A 38 -16.43 -25.41 16.53
CA CYS A 38 -16.51 -24.62 15.30
C CYS A 38 -15.24 -23.85 15.04
N GLU A 39 -14.66 -23.24 16.10
CA GLU A 39 -13.49 -22.40 15.93
C GLU A 39 -12.30 -23.23 15.47
N ALA A 40 -12.11 -24.42 16.05
CA ALA A 40 -11.15 -25.39 15.56
C ALA A 40 -11.42 -25.78 14.09
N LEU A 41 -12.67 -26.09 13.71
CA LEU A 41 -13.02 -26.44 12.32
C LEU A 41 -12.72 -25.33 11.31
N LEU A 42 -12.95 -24.07 11.69
CA LEU A 42 -12.77 -22.90 10.83
C LEU A 42 -11.32 -22.37 10.79
N SER A 43 -10.54 -22.63 11.83
CA SER A 43 -9.14 -22.19 11.94
C SER A 43 -8.12 -23.22 11.44
N GLU A 44 -8.59 -24.31 10.81
CA GLU A 44 -7.80 -25.54 10.78
C GLU A 44 -6.53 -25.48 9.90
N PRO A 45 -5.35 -25.78 10.48
CA PRO A 45 -4.08 -25.83 9.75
C PRO A 45 -4.05 -26.83 8.59
N ALA A 46 -4.95 -27.82 8.54
CA ALA A 46 -5.04 -28.77 7.43
C ALA A 46 -5.18 -28.12 6.04
N PHE A 47 -5.76 -26.92 5.95
CA PHE A 47 -5.89 -26.17 4.69
C PHE A 47 -4.80 -25.12 4.48
N ARG A 48 -3.90 -24.95 5.45
CA ARG A 48 -2.76 -24.05 5.33
C ARG A 48 -1.63 -24.80 4.62
N PRO A 49 -1.06 -24.27 3.53
CA PRO A 49 0.12 -24.88 2.92
C PRO A 49 1.25 -25.02 3.95
N ALA A 50 2.04 -26.09 3.84
CA ALA A 50 3.28 -26.20 4.60
C ALA A 50 4.13 -24.94 4.38
N ASN A 51 4.72 -24.41 5.46
CA ASN A 51 5.53 -23.19 5.46
C ASN A 51 4.78 -21.90 5.08
N TYR A 52 3.46 -21.83 5.28
CA TYR A 52 2.67 -20.63 4.96
C TYR A 52 3.22 -19.33 5.55
N GLU A 53 3.61 -19.33 6.83
CA GLU A 53 4.16 -18.13 7.48
C GLU A 53 5.46 -17.67 6.81
N TYR A 54 6.35 -18.62 6.50
CA TYR A 54 7.59 -18.33 5.80
C TYR A 54 7.33 -17.77 4.39
N ARG A 55 6.33 -18.30 3.67
CA ARG A 55 5.91 -17.77 2.37
C ARG A 55 5.43 -16.33 2.47
N GLN A 56 4.58 -16.00 3.46
CA GLN A 56 4.08 -14.64 3.62
C GLN A 56 5.19 -13.67 4.04
N ARG A 57 6.11 -14.10 4.92
CA ARG A 57 7.31 -13.31 5.25
C ARG A 57 8.18 -13.05 4.03
N SER A 58 8.48 -14.08 3.25
CA SER A 58 9.26 -13.95 2.03
C SER A 58 8.60 -12.96 1.05
N ARG A 59 7.27 -13.06 0.87
CA ARG A 59 6.51 -12.10 0.04
C ARG A 59 6.57 -10.68 0.59
N PHE A 60 6.44 -10.50 1.90
CA PHE A 60 6.57 -9.18 2.53
C PHE A 60 7.95 -8.57 2.26
N LEU A 61 9.02 -9.31 2.51
CA LEU A 61 10.40 -8.87 2.30
C LEU A 61 10.73 -8.58 0.83
N ALA A 62 10.11 -9.32 -0.10
CA ALA A 62 10.30 -9.16 -1.54
C ALA A 62 9.35 -8.13 -2.18
N CYS A 63 8.42 -7.54 -1.41
CA CYS A 63 7.42 -6.65 -1.97
C CYS A 63 8.05 -5.34 -2.46
N LYS A 64 7.83 -5.01 -3.73
CA LYS A 64 8.33 -3.80 -4.38
C LYS A 64 7.20 -3.08 -5.10
N GLN A 65 7.17 -1.75 -5.05
CA GLN A 65 6.19 -0.93 -5.74
C GLN A 65 6.24 -1.17 -7.25
N GLY A 66 7.44 -1.24 -7.83
CA GLY A 66 7.62 -1.42 -9.27
C GLY A 66 6.95 -0.30 -10.08
N LYS A 67 6.14 -0.68 -11.07
CA LYS A 67 5.38 0.26 -11.93
C LYS A 67 4.01 0.65 -11.36
N ARG A 68 3.63 0.10 -10.20
CA ARG A 68 2.30 0.28 -9.62
C ARG A 68 2.12 1.67 -9.01
N GLU A 69 0.86 2.07 -8.90
CA GLU A 69 0.49 3.25 -8.14
C GLU A 69 0.78 3.04 -6.65
N LEU A 70 1.04 4.14 -5.92
CA LEU A 70 1.43 4.05 -4.52
C LEU A 70 0.36 3.34 -3.66
N HIS A 71 -0.92 3.62 -3.91
CA HIS A 71 -2.03 3.03 -3.17
C HIS A 71 -2.13 1.50 -3.33
N GLU A 72 -1.90 0.96 -4.53
CA GLU A 72 -1.91 -0.49 -4.79
C GLU A 72 -0.79 -1.19 -4.02
N TYR A 73 0.40 -0.59 -4.02
CA TYR A 73 1.54 -1.08 -3.27
C TYR A 73 1.30 -1.05 -1.75
N ILE A 74 0.77 0.06 -1.23
CA ILE A 74 0.40 0.19 0.20
C ILE A 74 -0.62 -0.88 0.59
N GLN A 75 -1.63 -1.10 -0.24
CA GLN A 75 -2.66 -2.10 0.03
C GLN A 75 -2.05 -3.50 0.10
N GLU A 76 -1.18 -3.87 -0.83
CA GLU A 76 -0.48 -5.16 -0.76
C GLU A 76 0.40 -5.26 0.49
N MET A 77 1.15 -4.21 0.84
CA MET A 77 1.99 -4.19 2.04
C MET A 77 1.18 -4.39 3.33
N ARG A 78 0.02 -3.74 3.46
CA ARG A 78 -0.89 -3.92 4.60
C ARG A 78 -1.46 -5.34 4.66
N VAL A 79 -1.88 -5.90 3.53
CA VAL A 79 -2.37 -7.28 3.46
C VAL A 79 -1.28 -8.28 3.87
N LEU A 80 -0.05 -8.09 3.37
CA LEU A 80 1.08 -8.94 3.73
C LEU A 80 1.43 -8.81 5.22
N ALA A 81 1.37 -7.61 5.79
CA ALA A 81 1.55 -7.40 7.23
C ALA A 81 0.44 -8.08 8.06
N ALA A 82 -0.81 -8.06 7.59
CA ALA A 82 -1.92 -8.72 8.27
C ALA A 82 -1.76 -10.25 8.34
N TYR A 83 -1.12 -10.87 7.36
CA TYR A 83 -0.78 -12.30 7.43
C TYR A 83 0.28 -12.64 8.49
N LEU A 84 0.98 -11.64 9.02
CA LEU A 84 2.06 -11.81 10.00
C LEU A 84 1.59 -11.51 11.44
N VAL A 85 0.30 -11.31 11.70
CA VAL A 85 -0.22 -10.93 13.04
C VAL A 85 0.17 -11.93 14.13
N GLY A 86 0.18 -13.24 13.85
CA GLY A 86 0.58 -14.26 14.82
C GLY A 86 2.10 -14.30 15.09
N ASN A 87 2.92 -13.72 14.21
CA ASN A 87 4.37 -13.72 14.34
C ASN A 87 4.98 -12.49 13.62
N PRO A 88 4.75 -11.28 14.16
CA PRO A 88 5.01 -10.04 13.44
C PRO A 88 6.50 -9.78 13.28
N LEU A 89 6.86 -9.13 12.17
CA LEU A 89 8.21 -8.57 12.02
C LEU A 89 8.36 -7.30 12.88
N PRO A 90 9.56 -7.03 13.42
CA PRO A 90 9.85 -5.75 14.06
C PRO A 90 9.51 -4.56 13.17
N GLU A 91 8.99 -3.47 13.75
CA GLU A 91 8.56 -2.28 13.00
C GLU A 91 9.67 -1.69 12.13
N HIS A 92 10.88 -1.55 12.66
CA HIS A 92 12.01 -1.01 11.89
C HIS A 92 12.32 -1.85 10.64
N ILE A 93 12.11 -3.17 10.67
CA ILE A 93 12.24 -4.03 9.48
C ILE A 93 11.13 -3.71 8.49
N LYS A 94 9.88 -3.60 8.96
CA LYS A 94 8.72 -3.28 8.12
C LYS A 94 8.85 -1.91 7.46
N VAL A 95 9.32 -0.90 8.20
CA VAL A 95 9.64 0.43 7.70
C VAL A 95 10.73 0.34 6.63
N THR A 96 11.82 -0.36 6.90
CA THR A 96 12.95 -0.50 5.95
C THR A 96 12.51 -1.17 4.65
N VAL A 97 11.73 -2.26 4.75
CA VAL A 97 11.18 -2.96 3.57
C VAL A 97 10.23 -2.06 2.80
N PHE A 98 9.34 -1.34 3.48
CA PHE A 98 8.43 -0.40 2.84
C PHE A 98 9.20 0.68 2.08
N MET A 99 10.16 1.34 2.74
CA MET A 99 11.02 2.37 2.17
C MET A 99 11.83 1.87 0.96
N ASP A 100 12.48 0.71 1.09
CA ASP A 100 13.28 0.14 0.02
C ASP A 100 12.44 -0.42 -1.12
N GLY A 101 11.18 -0.77 -0.84
CA GLY A 101 10.22 -1.22 -1.85
C GLY A 101 9.62 -0.09 -2.67
N LEU A 102 9.62 1.16 -2.18
CA LEU A 102 9.15 2.29 -2.95
C LEU A 102 10.00 2.55 -4.19
N LYS A 103 9.36 2.97 -5.28
CA LYS A 103 10.06 3.48 -6.46
C LYS A 103 10.81 4.76 -6.10
N VAL A 104 11.88 5.06 -6.83
CA VAL A 104 12.61 6.32 -6.66
C VAL A 104 11.67 7.47 -7.01
N GLY A 105 11.49 8.41 -6.07
CA GLY A 105 10.55 9.51 -6.19
C GLY A 105 10.36 10.28 -4.88
N PRO A 106 9.45 11.27 -4.86
CA PRO A 106 9.25 12.17 -3.73
C PRO A 106 9.00 11.45 -2.40
N SER A 107 8.06 10.49 -2.37
CA SER A 107 7.73 9.75 -1.16
C SER A 107 8.91 8.97 -0.58
N ARG A 108 9.72 8.31 -1.43
CA ARG A 108 10.94 7.61 -0.99
C ARG A 108 11.96 8.61 -0.45
N THR A 109 12.20 9.71 -1.16
CA THR A 109 13.11 10.77 -0.72
C THR A 109 12.69 11.38 0.61
N GLN A 110 11.40 11.61 0.83
CA GLN A 110 10.89 12.17 2.06
C GLN A 110 11.07 11.21 3.24
N LEU A 111 10.88 9.91 3.04
CA LEU A 111 11.15 8.91 4.08
C LEU A 111 12.64 8.75 4.41
N PHE A 112 13.55 9.07 3.49
CA PHE A 112 14.99 9.15 3.84
C PHE A 112 15.31 10.36 4.72
N ARG A 113 14.47 11.40 4.68
CA ARG A 113 14.65 12.63 5.47
C ARG A 113 13.92 12.56 6.81
N MET A 114 12.74 11.94 6.84
CA MET A 114 11.90 11.84 8.01
C MET A 114 11.97 10.44 8.62
N HIS A 115 12.23 10.38 9.91
CA HIS A 115 12.19 9.13 10.64
C HIS A 115 10.75 8.67 10.87
N ALA A 116 10.45 7.43 10.51
CA ALA A 116 9.18 6.76 10.81
C ALA A 116 9.42 5.62 11.82
N ASN A 117 8.62 5.59 12.89
CA ASN A 117 8.73 4.59 13.94
C ASN A 117 8.00 3.29 13.59
N THR A 118 6.95 3.39 12.76
CA THR A 118 6.12 2.26 12.33
C THR A 118 5.90 2.27 10.82
N MET A 119 5.53 1.10 10.27
CA MET A 119 5.18 1.00 8.85
C MET A 119 3.99 1.92 8.48
N GLU A 120 3.04 2.08 9.40
CA GLU A 120 1.86 2.89 9.18
C GLU A 120 2.18 4.39 9.16
N ASP A 121 3.10 4.86 10.02
CA ASP A 121 3.64 6.23 9.96
C ASP A 121 4.34 6.47 8.62
N ALA A 122 5.14 5.50 8.17
CA ALA A 122 5.83 5.59 6.88
C ALA A 122 4.84 5.68 5.71
N ILE A 123 3.72 4.94 5.78
CA ILE A 123 2.62 5.00 4.80
C ILE A 123 1.98 6.40 4.80
N GLN A 124 1.69 6.96 5.96
CA GLN A 124 1.09 8.30 6.07
C GLN A 124 2.00 9.38 5.46
N ILE A 125 3.30 9.34 5.77
CA ILE A 125 4.30 10.24 5.19
C ILE A 125 4.34 10.09 3.66
N ALA A 126 4.37 8.84 3.16
CA ALA A 126 4.44 8.58 1.72
C ALA A 126 3.20 9.10 0.97
N LEU A 127 2.01 8.89 1.52
CA LEU A 127 0.74 9.36 0.97
C LEU A 127 0.66 10.89 0.96
N GLN A 128 1.03 11.53 2.07
CA GLN A 128 1.05 12.97 2.19
C GLN A 128 2.00 13.60 1.17
N GLU A 129 3.21 13.06 1.04
CA GLU A 129 4.20 13.55 0.09
C GLU A 129 3.74 13.35 -1.37
N GLU A 130 3.11 12.22 -1.68
CA GLU A 130 2.59 11.98 -3.03
C GLU A 130 1.48 12.97 -3.39
N TYR A 131 0.59 13.26 -2.43
CA TYR A 131 -0.46 14.26 -2.60
C TYR A 131 0.13 15.65 -2.84
N SER A 132 1.06 16.10 -1.98
CA SER A 132 1.73 17.40 -2.11
C SER A 132 2.48 17.52 -3.44
N HIS A 133 3.17 16.47 -3.87
CA HIS A 133 3.88 16.45 -5.15
C HIS A 133 2.91 16.57 -6.34
N LYS A 134 1.81 15.80 -6.34
CA LYS A 134 0.77 15.87 -7.38
C LYS A 134 0.15 17.27 -7.43
N GLN A 135 -0.15 17.88 -6.29
CA GLN A 135 -0.70 19.23 -6.21
C GLN A 135 0.28 20.27 -6.77
N ALA A 136 1.56 20.24 -6.37
CA ALA A 136 2.58 21.15 -6.88
C ALA A 136 2.75 21.03 -8.40
N ARG A 137 2.73 19.80 -8.93
CA ARG A 137 2.81 19.55 -10.38
C ARG A 137 1.62 20.14 -11.15
N THR A 138 0.41 20.02 -10.61
CA THR A 138 -0.79 20.62 -11.19
C THR A 138 -0.71 22.15 -11.21
N LEU A 139 -0.30 22.76 -10.09
CA LEU A 139 -0.12 24.22 -10.00
C LEU A 139 0.92 24.74 -11.00
N MET A 140 2.05 24.03 -11.15
CA MET A 140 3.09 24.38 -12.12
C MET A 140 2.59 24.28 -13.57
N SER A 141 1.84 23.22 -13.90
CA SER A 141 1.25 23.05 -15.23
C SER A 141 0.26 24.18 -15.57
N MET A 142 -0.58 24.58 -14.61
CA MET A 142 -1.52 25.69 -14.82
C MET A 142 -0.76 27.01 -15.02
N ARG A 143 0.23 27.32 -14.18
CA ARG A 143 1.03 28.54 -14.30
C ARG A 143 1.75 28.62 -15.65
N GLN A 144 2.27 27.49 -16.14
CA GLN A 144 2.96 27.45 -17.43
C GLN A 144 2.01 27.62 -18.62
N GLY A 145 0.78 27.08 -18.54
CA GLY A 145 -0.26 27.36 -19.54
C GLY A 145 -0.62 28.85 -19.64
N HIS A 146 -0.71 29.54 -18.50
CA HIS A 146 -0.94 30.99 -18.48
C HIS A 146 0.25 31.77 -19.07
N ASN A 147 1.49 31.40 -18.73
CA ASN A 147 2.67 32.06 -19.27
C ASN A 147 2.79 31.91 -20.81
N SER A 148 2.47 30.74 -21.37
CA SER A 148 2.46 30.53 -22.82
C SER A 148 1.37 31.34 -23.54
N SER A 149 0.22 31.55 -22.92
CA SER A 149 -0.83 32.44 -23.44
C SER A 149 -0.48 33.93 -23.29
N THR A 150 0.31 34.29 -22.27
CA THR A 150 0.72 35.69 -22.04
C THR A 150 1.83 36.10 -23.02
N VAL A 151 2.75 35.19 -23.37
CA VAL A 151 3.79 35.44 -24.38
C VAL A 151 3.19 35.63 -25.78
N ALA A 152 2.06 35.02 -26.10
CA ALA A 152 1.36 35.24 -27.37
C ALA A 152 0.61 36.59 -27.46
N MET A 153 0.39 37.28 -26.34
CA MET A 153 -0.27 38.60 -26.30
C MET A 153 0.73 39.78 -26.26
N GLN A 154 2.04 39.51 -26.18
CA GLN A 154 3.08 40.54 -26.19
C GLN A 154 3.91 40.48 -27.48
N GLY A 155 3.23 40.39 -28.62
CA GLY A 155 3.81 40.58 -29.93
C GLY A 155 3.54 41.98 -30.48
N ALA A 156 4.36 42.97 -30.09
CA ALA A 156 4.81 44.12 -30.91
C ALA A 156 5.55 45.16 -30.06
N PRO A 157 6.84 45.43 -30.29
CA PRO A 157 7.46 46.70 -29.92
C PRO A 157 7.42 47.64 -31.13
N ALA A 158 6.73 48.78 -31.00
CA ALA A 158 6.92 49.91 -31.89
C ALA A 158 8.12 50.75 -31.40
N ALA A 159 8.97 51.13 -32.34
CA ALA A 159 10.26 51.79 -32.17
C ALA A 159 10.24 53.08 -31.35
N GLY A 160 11.32 53.32 -30.59
CA GLY A 160 11.58 54.60 -29.92
C GLY A 160 12.97 54.68 -29.27
N ALA A 161 13.94 55.16 -30.05
CA ALA A 161 15.16 55.90 -29.67
C ALA A 161 16.08 55.41 -28.51
N SER A 162 17.29 54.99 -28.92
CA SER A 162 18.61 55.50 -28.48
C SER A 162 18.88 55.74 -26.98
N THR A 163 19.67 54.86 -26.37
CA THR A 163 21.03 55.14 -25.87
C THR A 163 21.57 53.87 -25.17
N GLY A 164 22.62 53.27 -25.74
CA GLY A 164 23.24 52.05 -25.18
C GLY A 164 24.17 52.37 -24.01
N PRO A 165 24.28 51.49 -22.98
CA PRO A 165 25.33 51.58 -21.99
C PRO A 165 26.63 50.96 -22.53
N VAL A 166 27.74 51.67 -22.32
CA VAL A 166 29.11 51.29 -22.70
C VAL A 166 29.59 50.10 -21.84
N PRO A 167 30.20 49.05 -22.43
CA PRO A 167 30.81 47.97 -21.67
C PRO A 167 32.19 48.37 -21.14
N MET A 168 32.44 48.06 -19.87
CA MET A 168 33.74 48.18 -19.23
C MET A 168 34.50 46.87 -19.44
N GLU A 169 35.57 46.93 -20.24
CA GLU A 169 36.57 45.86 -20.32
C GLU A 169 37.43 45.87 -19.04
N LEU A 170 37.87 44.66 -18.66
CA LEU A 170 38.55 44.26 -17.41
C LEU A 170 39.58 45.24 -16.81
#